data_AF-A0A9N9DE98-F1
#
_entry.id   AF-A0A9N9DE98-F1
#
_cell.length_a   1.000
_cell.length_b   1.000
_cell.length_c   1.000
_cell.angle_alpha   90.00
_cell.angle_beta   90.00
_cell.angle_gamma   90.00
#
_symmetry.space_group_name_H-M   'P 1'
#
loop_
_entity.id
_entity.type
_entity.pdbx_description
1 polymer ?
#
loop_
_entity_poly.entity_id
_entity_poly.type
_entity_poly.pdbx_seq_one_letter_code
_entity_poly.pdbx_strand_id
1 'polypeptide(L)'
;MANRTVSDAIAVHGTNPQYLIEKIIRTRIYESLYWKESCFGLTAETLIDRAIELTSIGGQYGNQKPTEFLALVLKLLQLQPAKEIIIEFIRQEDYKYLRALGVFYLRLVGTSLEIYQYLEPLLNDYRKMRLRLP
;
A
#
# COMPACT_ATOMS: atom_id res chain seq x y z
N MET A 1 9.69 10.75 -16.33
CA MET A 1 9.69 9.29 -16.04
C MET A 1 8.42 8.98 -15.25
N ALA A 2 7.57 8.05 -15.71
CA ALA A 2 6.21 7.87 -15.19
C ALA A 2 6.13 7.37 -13.73
N ASN A 3 7.21 6.78 -13.20
CA ASN A 3 7.24 6.18 -11.85
C ASN A 3 7.87 7.12 -10.79
N ARG A 4 7.96 8.41 -11.06
CA ARG A 4 8.44 9.40 -10.07
C ARG A 4 7.35 9.65 -9.03
N THR A 5 7.75 9.89 -7.79
CA THR A 5 6.82 10.36 -6.74
C THR A 5 6.21 11.68 -7.19
N VAL A 6 4.94 11.91 -6.85
CA VAL A 6 4.26 13.18 -7.16
C VAL A 6 5.06 14.38 -6.60
N SER A 7 5.00 15.51 -7.29
CA SER A 7 5.89 16.65 -7.05
C SER A 7 5.66 17.36 -5.71
N ASP A 8 4.44 17.27 -5.22
CA ASP A 8 3.95 17.80 -3.95
C ASP A 8 4.17 16.85 -2.76
N ALA A 9 4.72 15.65 -3.02
CA ALA A 9 5.00 14.71 -1.94
C ALA A 9 6.12 15.20 -1.02
N ILE A 10 5.87 15.13 0.29
CA ILE A 10 6.85 15.39 1.34
C ILE A 10 7.70 14.15 1.63
N ALA A 11 8.91 14.38 2.14
CA ALA A 11 9.78 13.31 2.60
C ALA A 11 9.18 12.58 3.81
N VAL A 12 9.35 11.26 3.86
CA VAL A 12 8.94 10.40 4.98
C VAL A 12 10.19 9.74 5.54
N HIS A 13 10.38 9.78 6.86
CA HIS A 13 11.59 9.29 7.54
C HIS A 13 12.89 9.84 6.92
N GLY A 14 12.87 11.10 6.48
CA GLY A 14 14.03 11.77 5.87
C GLY A 14 14.37 11.33 4.44
N THR A 15 13.52 10.56 3.77
CA THR A 15 13.76 10.07 2.41
C THR A 15 12.52 10.17 1.51
N ASN A 16 12.68 9.88 0.22
CA ASN A 16 11.55 9.76 -0.69
C ASN A 16 10.64 8.61 -0.21
N PRO A 17 9.32 8.79 -0.09
CA PRO A 17 8.42 7.75 0.42
C PRO A 17 8.52 6.42 -0.34
N GLN A 18 8.76 6.45 -1.67
CA GLN A 18 8.94 5.21 -2.43
C GLN A 18 10.17 4.43 -1.98
N TYR A 19 11.19 5.08 -1.41
CA TYR A 19 12.44 4.43 -0.99
C TYR A 19 12.30 3.60 0.28
N LEU A 20 11.15 3.63 0.94
CA LEU A 20 10.82 2.68 2.01
C LEU A 20 10.70 1.24 1.50
N ILE A 21 10.52 1.05 0.19
CA ILE A 21 10.58 -0.24 -0.49
C ILE A 21 11.93 -0.39 -1.17
N GLU A 22 12.63 -1.50 -0.98
CA GLU A 22 13.96 -1.75 -1.55
C GLU A 22 14.04 -1.57 -3.07
N LYS A 23 15.17 -1.07 -3.58
CA LYS A 23 15.33 -0.73 -5.00
C LYS A 23 15.04 -1.91 -5.92
N ILE A 24 15.53 -3.10 -5.59
CA ILE A 24 15.33 -4.33 -6.38
C ILE A 24 13.84 -4.67 -6.47
N ILE A 25 13.12 -4.52 -5.35
CA ILE A 25 11.69 -4.78 -5.27
C ILE A 25 10.91 -3.77 -6.12
N ARG A 26 11.23 -2.48 -6.03
CA ARG A 26 10.57 -1.44 -6.84
C ARG A 26 10.74 -1.70 -8.33
N THR A 27 11.95 -2.06 -8.78
CA THR A 27 12.20 -2.41 -10.17
C THR A 27 11.30 -3.58 -10.61
N ARG A 28 11.20 -4.64 -9.81
CA ARG A 28 10.29 -5.77 -10.10
C ARG A 28 8.82 -5.35 -10.15
N ILE A 29 8.39 -4.44 -9.26
CA ILE A 29 7.03 -3.90 -9.27
C ILE A 29 6.78 -3.13 -10.57
N TYR A 30 7.64 -2.19 -10.95
CA TYR A 30 7.47 -1.41 -12.17
C TYR A 30 7.47 -2.26 -13.45
N GLU A 31 8.20 -3.38 -13.45
CA GLU A 31 8.25 -4.32 -14.57
C GLU A 31 7.03 -5.24 -14.66
N SER A 32 6.29 -5.43 -13.55
CA SER A 32 5.15 -6.33 -13.46
C SER A 32 3.99 -5.93 -14.37
N LEU A 33 3.24 -6.92 -14.85
CA LEU A 33 2.07 -6.71 -15.70
C LEU A 33 1.02 -5.87 -14.96
N TYR A 34 0.72 -6.24 -13.72
CA TYR A 34 -0.22 -5.52 -12.86
C TYR A 34 0.14 -4.03 -12.71
N TRP A 35 1.42 -3.68 -12.58
CA TRP A 35 1.80 -2.27 -12.48
C TRP A 35 1.53 -1.50 -13.79
N LYS A 36 1.82 -2.11 -14.92
CA LYS A 36 1.68 -1.48 -16.24
C LYS A 36 0.22 -1.33 -16.67
N GLU A 37 -0.62 -2.31 -16.34
CA GLU A 37 -2.02 -2.34 -16.75
C GLU A 37 -2.93 -1.72 -15.70
N SER A 38 -2.81 -2.17 -14.46
CA SER A 38 -3.71 -1.79 -13.38
C SER A 38 -3.21 -0.58 -12.61
N CYS A 39 -1.89 -0.38 -12.48
CA CYS A 39 -1.31 0.73 -11.71
C CYS A 39 -1.08 2.03 -12.52
N PHE A 40 -1.41 2.06 -13.81
CA PHE A 40 -1.18 3.22 -14.67
C PHE A 40 -2.25 4.31 -14.46
N GLY A 41 -1.82 5.56 -14.28
CA GLY A 41 -2.74 6.70 -14.14
C GLY A 41 -3.62 6.72 -12.88
N LEU A 42 -3.39 5.81 -11.93
CA LEU A 42 -4.16 5.74 -10.68
C LEU A 42 -4.02 6.99 -9.83
N THR A 43 -5.15 7.39 -9.27
CA THR A 43 -5.29 8.41 -8.24
C THR A 43 -5.63 7.77 -6.89
N ALA A 44 -5.59 8.55 -5.81
CA ALA A 44 -5.99 8.07 -4.49
C ALA A 44 -7.45 7.55 -4.46
N GLU A 45 -8.33 8.20 -5.21
CA GLU A 45 -9.76 7.88 -5.29
C GLU A 45 -10.02 6.57 -6.03
N THR A 46 -9.38 6.40 -7.19
CA THR A 46 -9.55 5.22 -8.05
C THR A 46 -8.79 3.99 -7.57
N LEU A 47 -7.90 4.15 -6.57
CA LEU A 47 -7.13 3.06 -5.98
C LEU A 47 -8.02 2.10 -5.19
N ILE A 48 -9.12 2.60 -4.63
CA ILE A 48 -10.09 1.81 -3.86
C ILE A 48 -10.60 0.64 -4.71
N ASP A 49 -10.95 0.90 -5.97
CA ASP A 49 -11.47 -0.11 -6.90
C ASP A 49 -10.50 -1.29 -7.05
N ARG A 50 -9.20 -1.00 -7.13
CA ARG A 50 -8.15 -2.04 -7.23
C ARG A 50 -7.86 -2.72 -5.92
N ALA A 51 -7.97 -1.99 -4.81
CA ALA A 51 -7.77 -2.55 -3.48
C ALA A 51 -8.89 -3.52 -3.07
N ILE A 52 -10.12 -3.32 -3.56
CA ILE A 52 -11.25 -4.23 -3.32
C ILE A 52 -11.06 -5.57 -4.04
N GLU A 53 -10.43 -5.57 -5.22
CA GLU A 53 -10.14 -6.77 -6.01
C GLU A 53 -9.06 -7.67 -5.41
N LEU A 54 -8.32 -7.17 -4.40
CA LEU A 54 -7.24 -7.92 -3.76
C LEU A 54 -7.75 -9.23 -3.13
N THR A 55 -7.01 -10.31 -3.34
CA THR A 55 -7.38 -11.65 -2.83
C THR A 55 -6.50 -12.12 -1.69
N SER A 56 -5.34 -11.49 -1.47
CA SER A 56 -4.36 -11.83 -0.45
C SER A 56 -3.45 -10.66 -0.12
N ILE A 57 -2.89 -10.67 1.09
CA ILE A 57 -1.74 -9.84 1.47
C ILE A 57 -0.43 -10.56 1.16
N GLY A 58 0.66 -9.83 0.98
CA GLY A 58 1.97 -10.45 0.80
C GLY A 58 3.03 -9.48 0.27
N GLY A 59 4.27 -9.98 0.18
CA GLY A 59 5.38 -9.24 -0.40
C GLY A 59 5.64 -9.69 -1.83
N GLN A 60 6.65 -10.54 -1.98
CA GLN A 60 6.98 -11.24 -3.23
C GLN A 60 6.70 -12.74 -3.07
N TYR A 61 6.54 -13.44 -4.19
CA TYR A 61 6.36 -14.90 -4.20
C TYR A 61 7.03 -15.57 -5.42
N GLY A 62 7.38 -16.84 -5.28
CA GLY A 62 8.01 -17.65 -6.31
C GLY A 62 9.32 -17.01 -6.78
N ASN A 63 9.45 -16.77 -8.09
CA ASN A 63 10.65 -16.12 -8.64
C ASN A 63 10.63 -14.58 -8.44
N GLN A 64 10.56 -14.14 -7.18
CA GLN A 64 10.52 -12.71 -6.77
C GLN A 64 9.41 -11.89 -7.45
N LYS A 65 8.28 -12.53 -7.80
CA LYS A 65 7.14 -11.83 -8.39
C LYS A 65 6.46 -10.99 -7.30
N PRO A 66 6.31 -9.68 -7.48
CA PRO A 66 5.60 -8.86 -6.50
C PRO A 66 4.12 -9.22 -6.47
N THR A 67 3.53 -9.21 -5.29
CA THR A 67 2.07 -9.29 -5.14
C THR A 67 1.41 -7.98 -5.54
N GLU A 68 0.13 -8.05 -5.93
CA GLU A 68 -0.71 -6.89 -6.21
C GLU A 68 -0.84 -5.98 -4.98
N PHE A 69 -0.92 -6.59 -3.78
CA PHE A 69 -0.90 -5.86 -2.51
C PHE A 69 0.34 -4.96 -2.40
N LEU A 70 1.53 -5.52 -2.59
CA LEU A 70 2.78 -4.76 -2.52
C LEU A 70 2.88 -3.69 -3.62
N ALA A 71 2.35 -3.98 -4.81
CA ALA A 71 2.29 -3.00 -5.90
C ALA A 71 1.39 -1.80 -5.54
N LEU A 72 0.21 -2.03 -4.96
CA LEU A 72 -0.68 -0.96 -4.50
C LEU A 72 -0.09 -0.17 -3.33
N VAL A 73 0.65 -0.82 -2.41
CA VAL A 73 1.42 -0.10 -1.37
C VAL A 73 2.43 0.85 -2.00
N LEU A 74 3.20 0.39 -2.99
CA LEU A 74 4.15 1.25 -3.68
C LEU A 74 3.45 2.41 -4.40
N LYS A 75 2.26 2.16 -4.98
CA LYS A 75 1.44 3.20 -5.59
C LYS A 75 0.99 4.25 -4.56
N LEU A 76 0.55 3.83 -3.37
CA LEU A 76 0.21 4.76 -2.28
C LEU A 76 1.43 5.58 -1.83
N LEU A 77 2.62 4.97 -1.76
CA LEU A 77 3.86 5.71 -1.46
C LEU A 77 4.23 6.69 -2.58
N GLN A 78 3.91 6.37 -3.84
CA GLN A 78 4.11 7.27 -4.97
C GLN A 78 3.15 8.47 -4.93
N LEU A 79 1.89 8.25 -4.56
CA LEU A 79 0.81 9.25 -4.58
C LEU A 79 0.74 10.09 -3.30
N GLN A 80 1.20 9.54 -2.16
CA GLN A 80 1.12 10.16 -0.83
C GLN A 80 -0.24 10.84 -0.55
N PRO A 81 -1.35 10.07 -0.51
CA PRO A 81 -2.67 10.64 -0.30
C PRO A 81 -2.81 11.31 1.07
N ALA A 82 -3.83 12.17 1.18
CA ALA A 82 -4.20 12.79 2.44
C ALA A 82 -4.51 11.72 3.51
N LYS A 83 -4.21 12.05 4.77
CA LYS A 83 -4.30 11.10 5.89
C LYS A 83 -5.74 10.62 6.11
N GLU A 84 -6.70 11.49 5.89
CA GLU A 84 -8.13 11.21 6.01
C GLU A 84 -8.54 10.03 5.12
N ILE A 85 -8.01 9.96 3.89
CA ILE A 85 -8.27 8.87 2.95
C ILE A 85 -7.78 7.53 3.53
N ILE A 86 -6.58 7.52 4.12
CA ILE A 86 -5.99 6.30 4.72
C ILE A 86 -6.78 5.87 5.96
N ILE A 87 -7.25 6.81 6.76
CA ILE A 87 -8.10 6.52 7.92
C ILE A 87 -9.42 5.90 7.46
N GLU A 88 -10.03 6.41 6.39
CA GLU A 88 -11.23 5.82 5.81
C GLU A 88 -10.99 4.41 5.26
N PHE A 89 -9.81 4.12 4.67
CA PHE A 89 -9.46 2.76 4.27
C PHE A 89 -9.40 1.82 5.48
N ILE A 90 -8.81 2.28 6.59
CA ILE A 90 -8.71 1.51 7.84
C ILE A 90 -10.09 1.26 8.45
N ARG A 91 -10.98 2.26 8.42
CA ARG A 91 -12.34 2.16 8.95
C ARG A 91 -13.21 1.20 8.17
N GLN A 92 -12.93 0.94 6.91
CA GLN A 92 -13.77 0.07 6.08
C GLN A 92 -13.86 -1.37 6.64
N GLU A 93 -15.08 -1.82 6.97
CA GLU A 93 -15.37 -3.11 7.60
C GLU A 93 -15.68 -4.26 6.63
N ASP A 94 -16.20 -4.01 5.44
CA ASP A 94 -16.55 -5.01 4.44
C ASP A 94 -15.33 -5.53 3.66
N TYR A 95 -14.36 -4.65 3.39
CA TYR A 95 -13.20 -4.91 2.53
C TYR A 95 -11.93 -5.07 3.34
N LYS A 96 -11.73 -6.27 3.91
CA LYS A 96 -10.57 -6.58 4.78
C LYS A 96 -9.19 -6.31 4.15
N TYR A 97 -9.04 -6.44 2.83
CA TYR A 97 -7.77 -6.20 2.15
C TYR A 97 -7.50 -4.71 1.89
N LEU A 98 -8.55 -3.92 1.65
CA LEU A 98 -8.46 -2.45 1.64
C LEU A 98 -8.04 -1.94 3.03
N ARG A 99 -8.66 -2.46 4.09
CA ARG A 99 -8.25 -2.18 5.47
C ARG A 99 -6.79 -2.53 5.69
N ALA A 100 -6.37 -3.74 5.33
CA ALA A 100 -4.97 -4.18 5.48
C ALA A 100 -3.98 -3.29 4.71
N LEU A 101 -4.38 -2.79 3.53
CA LEU A 101 -3.58 -1.86 2.74
C LEU A 101 -3.38 -0.53 3.45
N GLY A 102 -4.46 0.05 3.98
CA GLY A 102 -4.42 1.28 4.79
C GLY A 102 -3.58 1.12 6.06
N VAL A 103 -3.73 0.00 6.76
CA VAL A 103 -2.95 -0.36 7.95
C VAL A 103 -1.46 -0.40 7.63
N PHE A 104 -1.08 -1.12 6.57
CA PHE A 104 0.32 -1.28 6.19
C PHE A 104 0.93 0.05 5.75
N TYR A 105 0.19 0.84 4.96
CA TYR A 105 0.63 2.17 4.54
C TYR A 105 0.84 3.10 5.76
N LEU A 106 -0.14 3.18 6.66
CA LEU A 106 -0.03 4.00 7.87
C LEU A 106 1.15 3.55 8.73
N ARG A 107 1.40 2.24 8.82
CA ARG A 107 2.55 1.72 9.57
C ARG A 107 3.90 2.17 8.98
N LEU A 108 3.98 2.37 7.66
CA LEU A 108 5.19 2.84 6.98
C LEU A 108 5.40 4.34 7.14
N VAL A 109 4.34 5.16 7.05
CA VAL A 109 4.48 6.63 6.95
C VAL A 109 4.04 7.40 8.19
N GLY A 110 3.19 6.82 9.02
CA GLY A 110 2.57 7.47 10.17
C GLY A 110 3.53 7.70 11.33
N THR A 111 3.15 8.63 12.20
CA THR A 111 3.87 8.86 13.46
C THR A 111 3.57 7.75 14.48
N SER A 112 4.42 7.61 15.50
CA SER A 112 4.20 6.62 16.56
C SER A 112 2.83 6.77 17.22
N LEU A 113 2.41 8.01 17.51
CA LEU A 113 1.11 8.30 18.13
C LEU A 113 -0.06 7.81 17.27
N GLU A 114 -0.01 8.08 15.97
CA GLU A 114 -1.05 7.67 15.01
C GLU A 114 -1.11 6.16 14.87
N ILE A 115 0.05 5.50 14.85
CA ILE A 115 0.13 4.04 14.79
C ILE A 115 -0.60 3.43 15.99
N TYR A 116 -0.35 3.90 17.20
CA TYR A 116 -1.09 3.41 18.38
C TYR A 116 -2.58 3.75 18.27
N GLN A 117 -2.91 5.01 17.99
CA GLN A 117 -4.30 5.46 17.95
C GLN A 117 -5.17 4.70 16.93
N TYR A 118 -4.66 4.46 15.73
CA TYR A 118 -5.46 3.88 14.64
C TYR A 118 -5.27 2.38 14.44
N LEU A 119 -4.10 1.81 14.76
CA LEU A 119 -3.83 0.39 14.50
C LEU A 119 -4.09 -0.50 15.71
N GLU A 120 -3.94 0.00 16.94
CA GLU A 120 -4.15 -0.79 18.15
C GLU A 120 -5.58 -1.35 18.29
N PRO A 121 -6.66 -0.60 17.94
CA PRO A 121 -8.02 -1.14 17.97
C PRO A 121 -8.22 -2.37 17.06
N LEU A 122 -7.45 -2.47 15.97
CA LEU A 122 -7.54 -3.56 15.00
C LEU A 122 -6.97 -4.88 15.51
N LEU A 123 -6.28 -4.90 16.65
CA LEU A 123 -5.87 -6.14 17.32
C LEU A 123 -7.09 -6.98 17.74
N ASN A 124 -8.28 -6.37 17.82
CA ASN A 124 -9.54 -7.07 18.08
C ASN A 124 -10.19 -7.64 16.79
N ASP A 125 -9.60 -7.43 15.62
CA ASP A 125 -10.11 -7.93 14.34
C ASP A 125 -9.58 -9.35 14.06
N TYR A 126 -10.38 -10.37 14.38
CA TYR A 126 -10.00 -11.78 14.23
C TYR A 126 -10.35 -12.41 12.88
N ARG A 127 -10.64 -11.58 11.86
CA ARG A 127 -11.01 -12.09 10.54
C ARG A 127 -9.81 -12.76 9.85
N LYS A 128 -10.07 -13.88 9.20
CA LYS A 128 -9.04 -14.62 8.45
C LYS A 128 -8.64 -13.84 7.20
N MET A 129 -7.33 -13.62 7.02
CA MET A 129 -6.75 -13.09 5.80
C MET A 129 -5.85 -14.13 5.13
N ARG A 130 -5.85 -14.16 3.80
CA ARG A 130 -4.93 -15.01 3.05
C ARG A 130 -3.58 -14.30 2.93
N LEU A 131 -2.52 -14.93 3.42
CA LEU A 131 -1.13 -14.51 3.20
C LEU A 131 -0.56 -15.29 2.02
N ARG A 132 -0.04 -14.56 1.03
CA ARG A 132 0.76 -15.14 -0.06
C ARG A 132 2.19 -15.30 0.45
N LEU A 133 2.61 -16.55 0.63
CA LEU A 133 3.95 -16.89 1.09
C LEU A 133 5.00 -16.64 -0.02
N PRO A 134 6.27 -16.37 0.36
CA PRO A 134 7.40 -16.23 -0.56
C PRO A 134 7.61 -17.43 -1.48
#